data_AF-A0A2G2C9P8-F1
#
_entry.id   AF-A0A2G2C9P8-F1
#
_cell.length_a   1.000
_cell.length_b   1.000
_cell.length_c   1.000
_cell.angle_alpha   90.00
_cell.angle_beta   90.00
_cell.angle_gamma   90.00
#
_symmetry.space_group_name_H-M   'P 1'
#
loop_
_entity.id
_entity.type
_entity.pdbx_description
1 polymer ?
#
loop_
_entity_poly.entity_id
_entity_poly.type
_entity_poly.pdbx_seq_one_letter_code
_entity_poly.pdbx_strand_id
1 'polypeptide(L)' 'MILQDKLGEEADTFYKALISAHEGLTEAQSHTLNARLVLMMANQIGDLGMLTDIFETALQDLPD' A
#
# COMPACT_ATOMS: atom_id res chain seq x y z
N MET A 1 -1.75 -10.98 12.44
CA MET A 1 -2.45 -9.81 13.01
C MET A 1 -3.42 -9.35 11.95
N ILE A 2 -4.74 -9.33 12.19
CA ILE A 2 -5.67 -8.82 11.17
C ILE A 2 -5.39 -7.32 11.04
N LEU A 3 -4.93 -6.86 9.88
CA LEU A 3 -4.83 -5.44 9.58
C LEU A 3 -6.23 -4.85 9.80
N GLN A 4 -6.40 -4.09 10.88
CA GLN A 4 -7.66 -3.44 11.15
C GLN A 4 -7.93 -2.46 10.01
N ASP A 5 -9.06 -2.62 9.32
CA ASP A 5 -9.52 -1.63 8.36
C ASP A 5 -9.72 -0.29 9.09
N LYS A 6 -8.86 0.68 8.76
CA LYS A 6 -8.89 2.03 9.30
C LYS A 6 -9.53 3.03 8.34
N LEU A 7 -9.83 2.61 7.11
CA LEU A 7 -10.35 3.50 6.07
C LEU A 7 -11.87 3.36 5.92
N GLY A 8 -12.45 2.17 6.16
CA GLY A 8 -13.90 1.97 6.06
C GLY A 8 -14.43 2.44 4.70
N GLU A 9 -15.42 3.33 4.71
CA GLU A 9 -16.01 3.90 3.47
C GLU A 9 -14.99 4.67 2.61
N GLU A 10 -13.92 5.19 3.20
CA GLU A 10 -12.86 5.91 2.46
C GLU A 10 -11.91 4.96 1.71
N ALA A 11 -11.97 3.65 1.96
CA ALA A 11 -11.15 2.67 1.26
C ALA A 11 -11.38 2.71 -0.25
N ASP A 12 -12.64 2.85 -0.67
CA ASP A 12 -13.02 2.97 -2.07
C ASP A 12 -12.52 4.27 -2.70
N THR A 13 -12.61 5.39 -1.96
CA THR A 13 -12.10 6.70 -2.40
C THR A 13 -10.60 6.64 -2.62
N PHE A 14 -9.86 6.08 -1.66
CA PHE A 14 -8.41 5.90 -1.76
C PHE A 14 -8.04 4.98 -2.93
N TYR A 15 -8.72 3.83 -3.09
CA TYR A 15 -8.45 2.90 -4.16
C TYR A 15 -8.64 3.53 -5.55
N LYS A 16 -9.72 4.31 -5.74
CA LYS A 16 -9.94 5.06 -6.98
C LYS A 16 -8.83 6.07 -7.24
N ALA A 17 -8.43 6.83 -6.23
CA ALA A 17 -7.34 7.80 -6.36
C ALA A 17 -6.01 7.11 -6.70
N LEU A 18 -5.73 5.94 -6.12
CA LEU A 18 -4.57 5.14 -6.43
C LEU A 18 -4.58 4.69 -7.90
N ILE A 19 -5.67 4.09 -8.37
CA ILE A 19 -5.81 3.67 -9.77
C ILE A 19 -5.62 4.84 -10.73
N SER A 20 -6.25 5.98 -10.47
CA SER A 20 -6.10 7.17 -11.31
C SER A 20 -4.66 7.71 -11.33
N ALA A 21 -3.89 7.54 -10.25
CA ALA A 21 -2.47 7.91 -10.25
C ALA A 21 -1.60 7.06 -11.20
N HIS A 22 -2.08 5.87 -11.61
CA HIS A 22 -1.41 5.01 -12.57
C HIS A 22 -1.83 5.23 -14.03
N GLU A 23 -2.86 6.04 -14.29
CA GLU A 23 -3.36 6.29 -15.64
C GLU A 23 -2.27 6.90 -16.54
N GLY A 24 -2.04 6.27 -17.71
CA GLY A 24 -1.05 6.72 -18.68
C GLY A 24 0.41 6.37 -18.35
N LEU A 25 0.67 5.68 -17.23
CA LEU A 25 2.00 5.17 -16.89
C LEU A 25 2.28 3.84 -17.59
N THR A 26 3.55 3.62 -17.96
CA THR A 26 4.03 2.29 -18.31
C THR A 26 4.11 1.41 -17.06
N GLU A 27 4.20 0.09 -17.25
CA GLU A 27 4.40 -0.86 -16.15
C GLU A 27 5.62 -0.52 -15.28
N ALA A 28 6.75 -0.19 -15.90
CA ALA A 28 7.96 0.20 -15.16
C ALA A 28 7.77 1.49 -14.35
N GLN A 29 7.03 2.47 -14.88
CA GLN A 29 6.69 3.70 -14.18
C GLN A 29 5.71 3.43 -13.03
N SER A 30 4.73 2.56 -13.25
CA SER A 30 3.77 2.09 -12.25
C SER A 30 4.47 1.42 -11.07
N HIS A 31 5.42 0.51 -11.32
CA HIS A 31 6.24 -0.09 -10.27
C HIS A 31 7.09 0.94 -9.52
N THR A 32 7.67 1.91 -10.25
CA THR A 32 8.43 3.01 -9.63
C THR A 32 7.54 3.86 -8.72
N LEU A 33 6.32 4.16 -9.14
CA LEU A 33 5.33 4.88 -8.33
C LEU A 33 5.01 4.10 -7.05
N ASN A 34 4.72 2.80 -7.17
CA ASN A 34 4.43 1.93 -6.03
C ASN A 34 5.58 1.90 -5.02
N ALA A 35 6.82 1.72 -5.48
CA ALA A 35 7.99 1.72 -4.60
C ALA A 35 8.14 3.05 -3.84
N ARG A 36 7.89 4.18 -4.51
CA ARG A 36 7.92 5.51 -3.86
C ARG A 36 6.79 5.68 -2.85
N LEU A 37 5.57 5.25 -3.16
CA LEU A 37 4.43 5.30 -2.24
C LEU A 37 4.72 4.50 -0.96
N VAL A 38 5.24 3.27 -1.10
CA VAL A 38 5.64 2.43 0.04
C VAL A 38 6.66 3.15 0.93
N LEU A 39 7.73 3.72 0.34
CA LEU A 39 8.75 4.44 1.11
C LEU A 39 8.19 5.69 1.82
N MET A 40 7.33 6.46 1.15
CA MET A 40 6.71 7.65 1.75
C MET A 40 5.78 7.28 2.89
N MET A 41 4.92 6.27 2.71
CA MET A 41 4.01 5.79 3.76
C MET A 41 4.78 5.17 4.93
N ALA A 42 5.84 4.42 4.66
CA ALA A 42 6.72 3.89 5.70
C ALA A 42 7.36 5.00 6.54
N ASN A 43 7.82 6.07 5.90
CA ASN A 43 8.35 7.25 6.59
C ASN A 43 7.28 7.99 7.42
N GLN A 44 6.02 8.02 6.97
CA GLN A 44 4.91 8.58 7.74
C GLN A 44 4.56 7.72 8.96
N ILE A 45 4.67 6.38 8.85
CA ILE A 45 4.43 5.46 9.97
C ILE A 45 5.54 5.55 11.02
N GLY A 46 6.81 5.57 10.60
CA GLY A 46 7.95 5.82 11.48
C GLY A 46 8.25 4.73 12.52
N ASP A 47 7.58 3.57 12.44
CA ASP A 47 7.72 2.45 13.37
C ASP A 47 8.09 1.17 12.62
N LEU A 48 9.33 0.70 12.84
CA LEU A 48 9.86 -0.49 12.17
C LEU A 48 9.08 -1.77 12.55
N GLY A 49 8.65 -1.91 13.81
CA GLY A 49 7.89 -3.08 14.24
C GLY A 49 6.54 -3.17 13.53
N MET A 50 5.82 -2.05 13.48
CA MET A 50 4.57 -1.97 12.72
C MET A 50 4.77 -2.28 11.22
N LEU A 51 5.86 -1.78 10.63
CA LEU A 51 6.16 -2.05 9.22
C LEU A 51 6.48 -3.52 8.95
N THR A 52 7.22 -4.18 9.84
CA THR A 52 7.48 -5.63 9.75
C THR A 52 6.19 -6.43 9.88
N ASP A 53 5.32 -6.09 10.83
CA ASP A 53 4.04 -6.78 11.00
C ASP A 53 3.13 -6.63 9.76
N ILE A 54 3.16 -5.47 9.10
CA ILE A 54 2.45 -5.25 7.83
C ILE A 54 2.97 -6.21 6.75
N PHE A 55 4.29 -6.37 6.61
CA PHE A 55 4.86 -7.28 5.61
C PHE A 55 4.51 -8.74 5.90
N GLU A 56 4.62 -9.18 7.15
CA GLU A 56 4.26 -10.54 7.53
C GLU A 56 2.78 -10.85 7.26
N THR A 57 1.90 -9.89 7.56
CA THR A 57 0.46 -10.03 7.28
C THR A 57 0.20 -10.08 5.77
N ALA A 58 0.78 -9.17 4.99
CA ALA A 58 0.59 -9.15 3.54
C ALA A 58 1.09 -10.43 2.86
N LEU A 59 2.19 -11.02 3.34
CA LEU A 59 2.71 -12.30 2.83
C LEU A 59 1.78 -13.48 3.10
N GLN A 60 1.02 -13.46 4.20
CA GLN A 60 0.04 -14.50 4.52
C GLN A 60 -1.20 -14.46 3.62
N ASP A 61 -1.55 -13.27 3.11
CA ASP A 61 -2.73 -13.06 2.27
C ASP A 61 -2.45 -13.27 0.76
N LEU A 62 -1.21 -13.57 0.39
CA LEU A 62 -0.88 -13.90 -1.00
C LEU A 62 -1.48 -15.28 -1.36
N PRO A 63 -2.16 -15.41 -2.51
CA PRO A 63 -2.61 -16.71 -2.99
C PRO A 63 -1.42 -17.61 -3.35
N ASP A 64 -1.60 -18.93 -3.22
CA ASP A 64 -0.66 -19.96 -3.66
C ASP A 64 -0.24 -19.82 -5.13
#